data_AF-A0A383WBJ6-F1
#
_entry.id   AF-A0A383WBJ6-F1
#
_cell.length_a   1.000
_cell.length_b   1.000
_cell.length_c   1.000
_cell.angle_alpha   90.00
_cell.angle_beta   90.00
_cell.angle_gamma   90.00
#
_symmetry.space_group_name_H-M   'P 1'
#
loop_
_entity.id
_entity.type
_entity.pdbx_description
1 polymer ?
#
loop_
_entity_poly.entity_id
_entity_poly.type
_entity_poly.pdbx_seq_one_letter_code
_entity_poly.pdbx_strand_id
1 'polypeptide(L)'
;MGKNDFLTPKAIANRIKAKGLNKLRWYCQLCQKSCRDENGFKCHQMSEGHQRQMQVFGENPDRVVDGFSEEFEETFMEHLRHA
;
A
#
# COMPACT_ATOMS: atom_id res chain seq x y z
N MET A 1 24.66 14.79 12.47
CA MET A 1 23.92 14.20 11.33
C MET A 1 24.05 15.14 10.13
N GLY A 2 24.73 14.72 9.06
CA GLY A 2 25.10 15.59 7.93
C GLY A 2 23.89 16.06 7.12
N LYS A 3 23.98 17.30 6.60
CA LYS A 3 22.96 17.98 5.80
C LYS A 3 22.54 17.08 4.62
N ASN A 4 21.24 16.79 4.51
CA ASN A 4 20.68 16.00 3.43
C ASN A 4 20.56 16.88 2.17
N ASP A 5 21.69 17.24 1.58
CA ASP A 5 21.72 18.03 0.34
C ASP A 5 21.16 17.21 -0.83
N PHE A 6 20.46 17.92 -1.72
CA PHE A 6 19.61 17.39 -2.80
C PHE A 6 20.32 16.42 -3.77
N LEU A 7 21.65 16.52 -3.89
CA LEU A 7 22.48 15.72 -4.80
C LEU A 7 23.35 14.68 -4.09
N THR A 8 23.17 14.49 -2.78
CA THR A 8 23.88 13.43 -2.08
C THR A 8 23.48 12.05 -2.64
N PRO A 9 24.40 11.07 -2.66
CA PRO A 9 24.07 9.69 -3.06
C PRO A 9 22.84 9.13 -2.31
N LYS A 10 22.68 9.51 -1.04
CA LYS A 10 21.51 9.16 -0.22
C LYS A 10 20.21 9.80 -0.73
N ALA A 11 20.24 11.09 -1.07
CA ALA A 11 19.06 11.78 -1.62
C ALA A 11 18.64 11.18 -2.97
N ILE A 12 19.62 10.89 -3.85
CA ILE A 12 19.37 10.25 -5.15
C ILE A 12 18.78 8.84 -4.95
N ALA A 13 19.38 8.03 -4.07
CA ALA A 13 18.89 6.68 -3.76
C ALA A 13 17.45 6.70 -3.19
N ASN A 14 17.14 7.63 -2.29
CA ASN A 14 15.79 7.79 -1.74
C ASN A 14 14.77 8.17 -2.83
N ARG A 15 15.16 9.02 -3.79
CA ARG A 15 14.30 9.43 -4.91
C ARG A 15 13.99 8.27 -5.85
N ILE A 16 14.98 7.44 -6.17
CA ILE A 16 14.79 6.24 -6.97
C ILE A 16 13.83 5.29 -6.26
N LYS A 17 14.00 5.08 -4.94
CA LYS A 17 13.11 4.26 -4.12
C LYS A 17 11.67 4.80 -4.07
N ALA A 18 11.49 6.12 -4.07
CA ALA A 18 10.17 6.76 -4.07
C ALA A 18 9.40 6.56 -5.39
N LYS A 19 10.08 6.44 -6.54
CA LYS A 19 9.41 6.16 -7.82
C LYS A 19 8.70 4.80 -7.87
N GLY A 20 9.13 3.84 -7.05
CA GLY A 20 8.51 2.50 -6.95
C GLY A 20 7.23 2.46 -6.10
N LEU A 21 6.97 3.49 -5.29
CA LEU A 21 5.92 3.50 -4.25
C LEU A 21 4.48 3.51 -4.79
N ASN A 22 4.28 3.63 -6.10
CA ASN A 22 2.95 3.73 -6.72
C ASN A 22 2.56 2.49 -7.54
N LYS A 23 3.31 1.38 -7.44
CA LYS A 23 2.90 0.14 -8.10
C LYS A 23 1.94 -0.64 -7.20
N LEU A 24 0.72 -0.86 -7.68
CA LEU A 24 -0.31 -1.68 -6.99
C LEU A 24 0.19 -3.07 -6.62
N ARG A 25 1.19 -3.61 -7.33
CA ARG A 25 1.80 -4.92 -7.07
C ARG A 25 2.23 -5.13 -5.61
N TRP A 26 2.66 -4.09 -4.91
CA TRP A 26 3.17 -4.19 -3.53
C TRP A 26 2.29 -3.43 -2.53
N TYR A 27 1.00 -3.30 -2.82
CA TYR A 27 0.03 -2.65 -1.95
C TYR A 27 -0.72 -3.68 -1.10
N CYS A 28 -0.87 -3.41 0.19
CA CYS A 28 -1.75 -4.19 1.06
C CYS A 28 -3.08 -3.46 1.24
N GLN A 29 -4.16 -4.02 0.69
CA GLN A 29 -5.51 -3.46 0.82
C GLN A 29 -5.97 -3.40 2.28
N LEU A 30 -5.79 -4.49 3.04
CA LEU A 30 -6.22 -4.58 4.44
C LEU A 30 -5.54 -3.55 5.36
N CYS A 31 -4.29 -3.20 5.09
CA CYS A 31 -3.55 -2.21 5.87
C CYS A 31 -3.49 -0.84 5.19
N GLN A 32 -4.12 -0.69 4.02
CA GLN A 32 -4.03 0.47 3.13
C GLN A 32 -2.59 0.99 2.95
N LYS A 33 -1.64 0.06 2.79
CA LYS A 33 -0.21 0.36 2.87
C LYS A 33 0.52 0.00 1.58
N SER A 34 1.13 1.00 0.95
CA SER A 34 2.07 0.79 -0.15
C SER A 34 3.44 0.35 0.35
N CYS A 35 3.94 -0.75 -0.17
CA CYS A 35 5.32 -1.22 0.02
C CYS A 35 6.15 -0.95 -1.25
N ARG A 36 7.45 -0.72 -1.06
CA ARG A 36 8.34 -0.25 -2.13
C ARG A 36 8.68 -1.34 -3.16
N ASP A 37 8.87 -2.54 -2.65
CA ASP A 37 9.38 -3.69 -3.37
C ASP A 37 8.87 -4.98 -2.72
N GLU A 38 9.20 -6.10 -3.35
CA GLU A 38 8.80 -7.42 -2.90
C GLU A 38 9.27 -7.71 -1.45
N ASN A 39 10.50 -7.33 -1.11
CA ASN A 39 11.05 -7.58 0.21
C ASN A 39 10.32 -6.75 1.28
N GLY A 40 10.05 -5.47 1.00
CA GLY A 40 9.27 -4.61 1.87
C GLY A 40 7.85 -5.13 2.10
N PHE A 41 7.23 -5.72 1.07
CA PHE A 41 5.92 -6.34 1.19
C PHE A 41 5.98 -7.63 2.04
N LYS A 42 6.98 -8.49 1.84
CA LYS A 42 7.21 -9.68 2.69
C LYS A 42 7.42 -9.30 4.15
N CYS A 43 8.29 -8.32 4.44
CA CYS A 43 8.49 -7.83 5.80
C CYS A 43 7.21 -7.24 6.40
N HIS A 44 6.38 -6.57 5.60
CA HIS A 44 5.10 -6.05 6.05
C HIS A 44 4.12 -7.17 6.42
N GLN A 45 3.99 -8.22 5.61
CA GLN A 45 3.13 -9.36 5.91
C GLN A 45 3.53 -10.06 7.22
N MET A 46 4.83 -10.11 7.54
CA MET A 46 5.32 -10.71 8.79
C MET A 46 5.17 -9.79 10.02
N SER A 47 4.78 -8.53 9.86
CA SER A 47 4.69 -7.57 10.96
C SER A 47 3.45 -7.79 11.84
N GLU A 48 3.56 -7.53 13.15
CA GLU A 48 2.44 -7.68 14.09
C GLU A 48 1.21 -6.87 13.67
N GLY A 49 1.40 -5.65 13.16
CA GLY A 49 0.29 -4.80 12.72
C GLY A 49 -0.53 -5.43 11.59
N HIS A 50 0.14 -6.09 10.64
CA HIS A 50 -0.54 -6.85 9.59
C HIS A 50 -1.25 -8.08 10.16
N GLN A 51 -0.57 -8.85 11.01
CA GLN A 51 -1.13 -10.07 11.61
C GLN A 51 -2.39 -9.78 12.44
N ARG A 52 -2.41 -8.67 13.20
CA ARG A 52 -3.61 -8.22 13.92
C ARG A 52 -4.76 -7.88 12.96
N GLN A 53 -4.47 -7.21 11.84
CA GLN A 53 -5.52 -6.95 10.84
C GLN A 53 -6.04 -8.22 10.15
N MET A 54 -5.18 -9.22 9.96
CA MET A 54 -5.63 -10.52 9.45
C MET A 54 -6.54 -11.25 10.45
N GLN A 55 -6.32 -11.09 11.76
CA GLN A 55 -7.23 -11.64 12.79
C GLN A 55 -8.60 -10.97 12.72
N VAL A 56 -8.65 -9.63 12.66
CA VAL A 56 -9.90 -8.87 12.50
C VAL A 56 -10.62 -9.26 11.20
N PHE A 57 -9.88 -9.39 10.10
CA PHE A 57 -10.44 -9.86 8.82
C PHE A 57 -11.07 -11.26 8.96
N GLY A 58 -10.43 -12.16 9.70
CA GLY A 58 -10.94 -13.52 9.93
C GLY A 58 -12.25 -13.59 10.70
N GLU A 59 -12.62 -12.54 11.45
CA GLU A 59 -13.90 -12.49 12.17
C GLU A 59 -15.10 -12.31 11.22
N ASN A 60 -14.91 -11.62 10.09
CA ASN A 60 -15.97 -11.40 9.10
C ASN A 60 -15.40 -11.09 7.70
N PRO A 61 -14.87 -12.10 7.00
CA PRO A 61 -14.16 -11.89 5.73
C PRO A 61 -15.09 -11.41 4.61
N ASP A 62 -16.31 -11.95 4.53
CA ASP A 62 -17.28 -11.62 3.48
C ASP A 62 -17.64 -10.14 3.53
N ARG A 63 -17.98 -9.62 4.72
CA ARG A 63 -18.30 -8.20 4.90
C ARG A 63 -17.16 -7.27 4.46
N VAL A 64 -15.91 -7.65 4.74
CA VAL A 64 -14.75 -6.83 4.38
C VAL A 64 -14.54 -6.83 2.86
N VAL A 65 -14.66 -7.99 2.21
CA VAL A 65 -14.51 -8.09 0.75
C VAL A 65 -15.65 -7.38 0.02
N ASP A 66 -16.87 -7.52 0.50
CA ASP A 66 -18.05 -6.85 -0.06
C ASP A 66 -17.90 -5.33 0.04
N GLY A 67 -17.47 -4.81 1.19
CA GLY A 67 -17.22 -3.38 1.37
C GLY A 67 -16.16 -2.82 0.41
N PHE A 68 -15.06 -3.54 0.18
CA PHE A 68 -14.08 -3.13 -0.82
C PHE A 68 -14.60 -3.21 -2.26
N SER A 69 -15.50 -4.16 -2.54
CA SER A 69 -16.09 -4.31 -3.87
C SER A 69 -17.07 -3.18 -4.18
N GLU A 70 -17.89 -2.79 -3.20
CA GLU A 70 -18.80 -1.64 -3.30
C GLU A 70 -18.03 -0.33 -3.50
N GLU A 71 -16.99 -0.09 -2.69
CA GLU A 71 -16.12 1.09 -2.84
C GLU A 71 -15.47 1.15 -4.22
N PHE A 72 -14.98 0.01 -4.72
CA PHE A 72 -14.41 -0.09 -6.06
C PHE A 72 -15.44 0.23 -7.14
N GLU A 73 -16.63 -0.36 -7.07
CA GLU A 73 -17.69 -0.14 -8.06
C GLU A 73 -18.11 1.33 -8.10
N GLU A 74 -18.38 1.94 -6.93
CA GLU A 74 -18.78 3.34 -6.82
C GLU A 74 -17.71 4.26 -7.45
N THR A 75 -16.47 4.09 -7.02
CA THR A 75 -15.33 4.89 -7.49
C THR A 75 -15.09 4.71 -8.99
N PHE A 76 -15.18 3.47 -9.48
CA PHE A 76 -15.00 3.15 -10.89
C PHE A 76 -16.09 3.79 -11.75
N MET A 77 -17.35 3.68 -11.33
CA MET A 77 -18.48 4.30 -12.03
C MET A 77 -18.40 5.83 -12.01
N GLU A 78 -17.91 6.43 -10.91
CA GLU A 78 -17.62 7.86 -10.84
C GLU A 78 -16.56 8.27 -11.87
N HIS A 79 -15.47 7.53 -11.97
CA HIS A 79 -14.43 7.80 -12.96
C HIS A 79 -14.97 7.71 -14.39
N LEU A 80 -15.83 6.74 -14.69
CA LEU A 80 -16.47 6.63 -16.01
C LEU A 80 -17.43 7.78 -16.32
N ARG A 81 -18.06 8.39 -15.31
CA ARG A 81 -18.94 9.56 -15.50
C ARG A 81 -18.16 10.83 -15.82
N HIS A 82 -16.91 10.92 -15.38
CA HIS A 82 -16.05 12.10 -15.54
C HIS A 82 -14.97 11.97 -16.61
N ALA A 83 -14.83 10.79 -17.22
CA ALA A 83 -13.96 10.51 -18.36
C ALA A 83 -14.62 10.90 -19.69
#